data_AF-A0A7I7VVH1-F1
#
_entry.id   AF-A0A7I7VVH1-F1
#
_cell.length_a   1.000
_cell.length_b   1.000
_cell.length_c   1.000
_cell.angle_alpha   90.00
_cell.angle_beta   90.00
_cell.angle_gamma   90.00
#
_symmetry.space_group_name_H-M   'P 1'
#
loop_
_entity.id
_entity.type
_entity.pdbx_description
1 polymer ?
#
loop_
_entity_poly.entity_id
_entity_poly.type
_entity_poly.pdbx_seq_one_letter_code
_entity_poly.pdbx_strand_id
1 'polypeptide(L)'
;MGYPDRGAAARILDTLVAGISGADGIDSAVVAAALPERTSGSDLREIVRRAVLAAADGAPLSTDALLAEVGSGRYRAELGGNGAYL
;
A
#
# COMPACT_ATOMS: atom_id res chain seq x y z
N MET A 1 -2.06 15.90 -11.03
CA MET A 1 -2.01 14.46 -11.34
C MET A 1 -3.19 13.80 -10.64
N GLY A 2 -4.05 13.08 -11.36
CA GLY A 2 -5.22 12.41 -10.79
C GLY A 2 -4.87 11.15 -9.99
N TYR A 3 -5.88 10.47 -9.45
CA TYR A 3 -5.70 9.18 -8.79
C TYR A 3 -5.50 8.07 -9.83
N PRO A 4 -4.59 7.10 -9.60
CA PRO A 4 -4.41 5.97 -10.50
C PRO A 4 -5.71 5.15 -10.60
N ASP A 5 -6.00 4.66 -11.80
CA ASP A 5 -6.97 3.56 -11.95
C ASP A 5 -6.40 2.25 -11.36
N ARG A 6 -7.22 1.20 -11.34
CA ARG A 6 -6.84 -0.09 -10.74
C ARG A 6 -5.63 -0.73 -11.42
N GLY A 7 -5.52 -0.63 -12.74
CA GLY A 7 -4.39 -1.19 -13.48
C GLY A 7 -3.10 -0.38 -13.30
N ALA A 8 -3.21 0.94 -13.15
CA ALA A 8 -2.10 1.80 -12.77
C ALA A 8 -1.66 1.54 -11.32
N ALA A 9 -2.60 1.36 -10.40
CA ALA A 9 -2.30 1.04 -9.01
C ALA A 9 -1.58 -0.30 -8.87
N ALA A 10 -2.01 -1.35 -9.59
CA ALA A 10 -1.32 -2.64 -9.61
C ALA A 10 0.13 -2.51 -10.09
N ARG A 11 0.39 -1.80 -11.20
CA ARG A 11 1.75 -1.55 -11.70
C ARG A 11 2.63 -0.76 -10.74
N ILE A 12 2.04 0.20 -10.02
CA ILE A 12 2.75 0.92 -8.97
C ILE A 12 3.12 -0.03 -7.84
N LEU A 13 2.18 -0.88 -7.39
CA LEU A 13 2.44 -1.89 -6.35
C LEU A 13 3.57 -2.83 -6.77
N ASP A 14 3.55 -3.37 -8.00
CA ASP A 14 4.63 -4.21 -8.55
C ASP A 14 5.99 -3.51 -8.45
N THR A 15 6.04 -2.22 -8.80
CA THR A 15 7.26 -1.41 -8.72
C THR A 15 7.72 -1.20 -7.28
N LEU A 16 6.79 -1.00 -6.35
CA LEU A 16 7.09 -0.75 -4.94
C LEU A 16 7.54 -1.99 -4.18
N VAL A 17 7.03 -3.17 -4.56
CA VAL A 17 7.40 -4.44 -3.92
C VAL A 17 8.63 -5.09 -4.55
N ALA A 18 9.06 -4.64 -5.73
CA ALA A 18 10.22 -5.18 -6.42
C ALA A 18 11.48 -5.19 -5.53
N GLY A 19 12.12 -6.37 -5.41
CA GLY A 19 13.32 -6.56 -4.59
C GLY A 19 13.06 -6.80 -3.10
N ILE A 20 11.79 -6.82 -2.66
CA ILE A 20 11.41 -7.23 -1.30
C ILE A 20 11.25 -8.75 -1.25
N SER A 21 11.69 -9.38 -0.16
CA SER A 21 11.46 -10.82 0.06
C SER A 21 9.95 -11.13 -0.03
N GLY A 22 9.57 -12.11 -0.85
CA GLY A 22 8.17 -12.48 -1.09
C GLY A 22 7.47 -11.75 -2.23
N ALA A 23 8.13 -10.80 -2.90
CA ALA A 23 7.54 -10.01 -3.99
C ALA A 23 6.93 -10.87 -5.12
N ASP A 24 7.59 -11.98 -5.50
CA ASP A 24 7.13 -12.87 -6.58
C ASP A 24 5.80 -13.57 -6.26
N GLY A 25 5.39 -13.64 -4.99
CA GLY A 25 4.14 -14.23 -4.54
C GLY A 25 3.00 -13.22 -4.33
N ILE A 26 3.24 -11.93 -4.61
CA ILE A 26 2.25 -10.88 -4.39
C ILE A 26 1.32 -10.77 -5.60
N ASP A 27 0.01 -10.79 -5.33
CA ASP A 27 -1.01 -10.47 -6.33
C ASP A 27 -1.40 -8.99 -6.22
N SER A 28 -0.66 -8.13 -6.92
CA SER A 28 -0.91 -6.69 -6.95
C SER A 28 -2.26 -6.32 -7.54
N ALA A 29 -2.85 -7.17 -8.39
CA ALA A 29 -4.17 -6.93 -8.96
C ALA A 29 -5.27 -7.11 -7.89
N VAL A 30 -5.15 -8.14 -7.06
CA VAL A 30 -6.03 -8.37 -5.90
C VAL A 30 -5.93 -7.22 -4.90
N VAL A 31 -4.71 -6.80 -4.54
CA VAL A 31 -4.51 -5.65 -3.64
C VAL A 31 -5.09 -4.38 -4.26
N ALA A 32 -4.82 -4.13 -5.55
CA ALA A 32 -5.36 -2.98 -6.26
C ALA A 32 -6.89 -2.99 -6.30
N ALA A 33 -7.54 -4.15 -6.43
CA ALA A 33 -8.99 -4.32 -6.39
C ALA A 33 -9.60 -4.07 -5.00
N ALA A 34 -8.83 -4.23 -3.92
CA ALA A 34 -9.27 -3.91 -2.56
C ALA A 34 -9.16 -2.41 -2.20
N LEU A 35 -8.44 -1.62 -3.00
CA LEU A 35 -8.21 -0.21 -2.68
C LEU A 35 -9.53 0.60 -2.65
N PRO A 36 -9.70 1.49 -1.66
CA PRO A 36 -10.73 2.53 -1.71
C PRO A 36 -10.55 3.45 -2.91
N GLU A 37 -11.64 4.09 -3.33
CA GLU A 37 -11.57 5.18 -4.29
C GLU A 37 -10.62 6.29 -3.82
N ARG A 38 -10.00 6.96 -4.78
CA ARG A 38 -9.10 8.10 -4.55
C ARG A 38 -7.88 7.76 -3.68
N THR A 39 -7.35 6.55 -3.84
CA THR A 39 -6.04 6.15 -3.28
C THR A 39 -4.92 6.75 -4.14
N SER A 40 -4.00 7.47 -3.52
CA SER A 40 -2.85 8.12 -4.18
C SER A 40 -1.62 7.22 -4.24
N GLY A 41 -0.61 7.58 -5.05
CA GLY A 41 0.67 6.86 -5.05
C GLY A 41 1.45 6.95 -3.72
N SER A 42 1.21 7.98 -2.91
CA SER A 42 1.78 8.07 -1.55
C SER A 42 1.10 7.11 -0.59
N ASP A 43 -0.23 6.96 -0.71
CA ASP A 43 -0.97 5.95 0.05
C ASP A 43 -0.48 4.52 -0.28
N LEU A 44 -0.25 4.21 -1.56
CA LEU A 44 0.31 2.91 -1.99
C LEU A 44 1.68 2.64 -1.38
N ARG A 45 2.56 3.66 -1.37
CA ARG A 45 3.87 3.57 -0.72
C ARG A 45 3.75 3.29 0.77
N GLU A 46 2.81 3.95 1.44
CA GLU A 46 2.61 3.75 2.87
C GLU A 46 2.00 2.37 3.20
N ILE A 47 1.10 1.85 2.37
CA ILE A 47 0.59 0.46 2.50
C ILE A 47 1.76 -0.53 2.50
N VAL A 48 2.64 -0.44 1.49
CA VAL A 48 3.80 -1.35 1.36
C VAL A 48 4.75 -1.18 2.55
N ARG A 49 5.06 0.06 2.93
CA ARG A 49 5.95 0.35 4.07
C ARG A 49 5.41 -0.27 5.36
N ARG A 50 4.12 -0.09 5.66
CA ARG A 50 3.50 -0.62 6.87
C ARG A 50 3.47 -2.14 6.87
N ALA A 51 3.18 -2.77 5.74
CA ALA A 51 3.17 -4.23 5.63
C ALA A 51 4.57 -4.83 5.86
N VAL A 52 5.63 -4.20 5.32
CA VAL A 52 7.02 -4.61 5.58
C VAL A 52 7.39 -4.45 7.05
N LEU A 53 7.01 -3.34 7.69
CA LEU A 53 7.30 -3.09 9.11
C LEU A 53 6.49 -3.97 10.07
N ALA A 54 5.33 -4.48 9.63
CA ALA A 54 4.49 -5.39 10.41
C ALA A 54 4.92 -6.86 10.28
N ALA A 55 5.66 -7.20 9.23
CA ALA A 55 6.23 -8.54 9.07
C ALA A 55 7.24 -8.82 10.20
N ALA A 56 7.23 -10.04 10.72
CA ALA A 56 8.28 -10.49 11.64
C ALA A 56 9.65 -10.38 10.94
N ASP A 57 10.73 -10.19 11.70
CA ASP A 57 12.07 -9.98 11.13
C ASP A 57 12.43 -11.07 10.11
N GLY A 58 12.63 -10.65 8.86
CA GLY A 58 12.97 -11.53 7.73
C GLY A 58 11.80 -12.34 7.14
N ALA A 59 10.59 -12.20 7.64
CA ALA A 59 9.41 -12.83 7.05
C ALA A 59 9.10 -12.22 5.66
N PRO A 60 8.74 -13.05 4.67
CA PRO A 60 8.41 -12.56 3.34
C PRO A 60 7.12 -11.71 3.38
N LEU A 61 7.08 -10.67 2.56
CA LEU A 61 5.87 -9.91 2.29
C LEU A 61 4.86 -10.80 1.55
N SER A 62 3.57 -10.63 1.85
CA SER A 62 2.49 -11.41 1.24
C SER A 62 1.32 -10.51 0.81
N THR A 63 0.50 -11.02 -0.11
CA THR A 63 -0.77 -10.39 -0.51
C THR A 63 -1.66 -10.12 0.70
N ASP A 64 -1.79 -11.08 1.62
CA ASP A 64 -2.61 -10.94 2.83
C ASP A 64 -2.13 -9.80 3.75
N ALA A 65 -0.81 -9.61 3.88
CA ALA A 65 -0.26 -8.53 4.68
C ALA A 65 -0.60 -7.15 4.07
N LEU A 66 -0.53 -7.02 2.75
CA LEU A 66 -0.95 -5.79 2.06
C LEU A 66 -2.45 -5.54 2.20
N LEU A 67 -3.28 -6.59 2.05
CA LEU A 67 -4.73 -6.49 2.24
C LEU A 67 -5.09 -6.12 3.68
N ALA A 68 -4.36 -6.60 4.68
CA ALA A 68 -4.56 -6.23 6.08
C ALA A 68 -4.31 -4.72 6.29
N GLU A 69 -3.26 -4.16 5.70
CA GLU A 69 -3.00 -2.71 5.79
C GLU A 69 -4.04 -1.90 5.03
N VAL A 70 -4.49 -2.35 3.85
CA VAL A 70 -5.61 -1.73 3.11
C VAL A 70 -6.88 -1.72 3.98
N GLY A 71 -7.24 -2.85 4.58
CA GLY A 71 -8.40 -2.97 5.47
C GLY A 71 -8.29 -2.12 6.74
N SER A 72 -7.07 -1.84 7.21
CA SER A 72 -6.85 -0.98 8.38
C SER A 72 -7.13 0.50 8.12
N GLY A 73 -6.95 0.97 6.87
CA GLY A 73 -7.07 2.39 6.50
C GLY A 73 -5.99 3.33 7.06
N ARG A 74 -5.10 2.86 7.94
CA ARG A 74 -4.10 3.67 8.66
C ARG A 74 -2.96 4.20 7.79
N TYR A 75 -2.91 3.76 6.54
CA TYR A 75 -1.96 4.26 5.54
C TYR A 75 -2.38 5.63 4.97
N ARG A 76 -3.67 5.98 5.10
CA ARG A 76 -4.18 7.27 4.65
C ARG A 76 -3.69 8.32 5.63
N ALA A 77 -3.18 9.43 5.11
CA ALA A 77 -2.96 10.60 5.94
C ALA A 77 -4.31 11.00 6.56
N GLU A 78 -4.41 10.91 7.88
CA GLU A 78 -5.53 11.55 8.57
C GLU A 78 -5.38 13.05 8.33
N LEU A 79 -6.27 13.62 7.52
CA LEU A 79 -6.55 15.05 7.56
C LEU A 79 -7.27 15.33 8.89
N GLY A 80 -6.57 15.13 10.01
CA GLY A 80 -6.96 15.69 11.29
C GLY A 80 -6.98 17.20 11.12
N GLY A 81 -8.11 17.83 11.47
CA GLY A 81 -8.32 19.27 11.33
C GLY A 81 -7.18 20.09 11.93
N ASN A 82 -6.82 21.18 11.25
CA ASN A 82 -5.78 22.14 11.63
C ASN A 82 -4.37 21.55 11.73
N GLY A 83 -3.75 21.34 10.57
CA GLY A 83 -2.30 21.52 10.46
C GLY A 83 -1.95 22.99 10.71
N ALA A 84 -1.87 23.37 11.99
CA ALA A 84 -1.15 24.57 12.39
C ALA A 84 0.34 24.27 12.18
N TYR A 85 0.90 24.80 11.10
CA TYR A 85 2.32 25.13 11.10
C TYR A 85 2.48 26.25 12.14
N LEU A 86 2.97 25.89 13.33
CA LEU A 86 3.54 26.84 14.29
C LEU A 86 5.03 27.05 13.98
#